data_AF-A0A925HYU1-F1
#
_entry.id   AF-A0A925HYU1-F1
#
_cell.length_a   1.000
_cell.length_b   1.000
_cell.length_c   1.000
_cell.angle_alpha   90.00
_cell.angle_beta   90.00
_cell.angle_gamma   90.00
#
_symmetry.space_group_name_H-M   'P 1'
#
loop_
_entity.id
_entity.type
_entity.pdbx_description
1 polymer ?
#
loop_
_entity_poly.entity_id
_entity_poly.type
_entity_poly.pdbx_seq_one_letter_code
_entity_poly.pdbx_strand_id
1 'polypeptide(L)'
;MKTKSKSHVKTQTQSCELKSRPDQFTTDTDQQQTAAPAVAAPAADHRPKIDLQKRATNRQLSTSQLLALLRAEAPRFFDIAEIVGKWVWIQFQDKQPREITAQLAQFGFHWNNKRQAWQHPCGQFCQHPFSGDPRERYAAHYAADLQPA
;
A
#
# COMPACT_ATOMS: atom_id res chain seq x y z
N MET A 1 29.65 40.90 22.08
CA MET A 1 28.58 40.52 23.02
C MET A 1 27.88 39.30 22.45
N LYS A 2 27.93 38.16 23.15
CA LYS A 2 27.33 36.87 22.74
C LYS A 2 26.01 36.71 23.49
N THR A 3 24.90 36.58 22.78
CA THR A 3 23.62 36.18 23.38
C THR A 3 23.09 34.92 22.71
N LYS A 4 22.73 34.01 23.61
CA LYS A 4 22.34 32.61 23.47
C LYS A 4 20.80 32.52 23.54
N SER A 5 20.22 31.39 23.14
CA SER A 5 18.82 30.91 23.38
C SER A 5 17.94 30.93 22.13
N LYS A 6 17.03 29.96 21.87
CA LYS A 6 16.56 28.79 22.63
C LYS A 6 15.81 27.87 21.66
N SER A 7 15.97 26.56 21.86
CA SER A 7 15.16 25.50 21.27
C SER A 7 13.70 25.57 21.70
N HIS A 8 12.77 25.21 20.82
CA HIS A 8 11.48 24.64 21.23
C HIS A 8 10.94 23.69 20.15
N VAL A 9 11.24 22.41 20.33
CA VAL A 9 10.46 21.30 19.76
C VAL A 9 9.20 21.19 20.61
N LYS A 10 8.02 21.26 19.97
CA LYS A 10 6.74 21.02 20.62
C LYS A 10 6.11 19.78 19.97
N THR A 11 6.29 18.66 20.64
CA THR A 11 5.70 17.35 20.37
C THR A 11 4.19 17.45 20.58
N GLN A 12 3.40 17.21 19.53
CA GLN A 12 1.94 17.08 19.63
C GLN A 12 1.57 15.60 19.48
N THR A 13 1.50 14.92 20.61
CA THR A 13 0.80 13.64 20.77
C THR A 13 -0.69 13.94 20.72
N GLN A 14 -1.42 13.37 19.76
CA GLN A 14 -2.88 13.35 19.83
C GLN A 14 -3.42 12.00 19.35
N SER A 15 -4.06 11.34 20.31
CA SER A 15 -4.63 10.01 20.34
C SER A 15 -5.78 9.87 19.36
N CYS A 16 -5.81 8.76 18.61
CA CYS A 16 -6.96 8.38 17.77
C CYS A 16 -7.93 7.55 18.61
N GLU A 17 -8.96 8.17 19.18
CA GLU A 17 -10.11 7.45 19.74
C GLU A 17 -11.14 7.17 18.64
N LEU A 18 -11.36 5.88 18.38
CA LEU A 18 -12.42 5.35 17.54
C LEU A 18 -13.79 5.75 18.10
N LYS A 19 -14.67 6.29 17.24
CA LYS A 19 -16.10 6.41 17.51
C LYS A 19 -16.89 5.74 16.40
N SER A 20 -17.53 4.65 16.80
CA SER A 20 -18.35 3.71 16.06
C SER A 20 -19.52 4.38 15.32
N ARG A 21 -19.81 3.94 14.09
CA ARG A 21 -21.06 4.24 13.37
C ARG A 21 -22.00 3.02 13.51
N PRO A 22 -23.28 3.21 13.85
CA PRO A 22 -24.22 2.11 13.98
C PRO A 22 -24.80 1.66 12.64
N ASP A 23 -24.93 0.34 12.55
CA ASP A 23 -25.76 -0.50 11.68
C ASP A 23 -27.21 0.01 11.63
N GLN A 24 -27.81 0.12 10.44
CA GLN A 24 -29.21 -0.21 10.17
C GLN A 24 -29.43 -0.23 8.64
N PHE A 25 -29.76 -1.40 8.09
CA PHE A 25 -30.80 -1.52 7.06
C PHE A 25 -31.31 -2.97 7.04
N THR A 26 -32.44 -3.18 7.70
CA THR A 26 -33.32 -4.34 7.52
C THR A 26 -34.08 -4.18 6.21
N THR A 27 -34.19 -5.24 5.41
CA THR A 27 -35.39 -5.51 4.62
C THR A 27 -35.64 -7.01 4.56
N ASP A 28 -36.82 -7.36 5.02
CA ASP A 28 -37.48 -8.67 4.99
C ASP A 28 -37.98 -8.94 3.56
N THR A 29 -37.80 -10.15 3.03
CA THR A 29 -38.65 -10.71 1.97
C THR A 29 -38.60 -12.24 2.02
N ASP A 30 -39.77 -12.82 2.25
CA ASP A 30 -40.14 -14.22 2.36
C ASP A 30 -40.19 -14.98 1.00
N GLN A 31 -40.25 -16.33 1.09
CA GLN A 31 -40.58 -17.33 0.05
C GLN A 31 -39.55 -17.66 -1.05
N GLN A 32 -39.05 -18.91 -1.11
CA GLN A 32 -39.79 -20.09 -1.60
C GLN A 32 -38.81 -21.24 -1.92
N GLN A 33 -39.12 -22.42 -1.40
CA GLN A 33 -38.40 -23.67 -1.63
C GLN A 33 -38.95 -24.39 -2.86
N THR A 34 -38.10 -24.68 -3.85
CA THR A 34 -38.36 -25.69 -4.89
C THR A 34 -37.11 -26.54 -5.12
N ALA A 35 -37.32 -27.83 -5.35
CA ALA A 35 -36.33 -28.89 -5.26
C ALA A 35 -35.58 -29.18 -6.58
N ALA A 36 -34.26 -29.40 -6.45
CA ALA A 36 -33.32 -30.21 -7.26
C ALA A 36 -33.07 -29.82 -8.75
N PRO A 37 -31.87 -30.10 -9.34
CA PRO A 37 -30.83 -31.04 -8.91
C PRO A 37 -29.43 -30.43 -8.67
N ALA A 38 -28.56 -31.26 -8.11
CA ALA A 38 -27.18 -30.97 -7.75
C ALA A 38 -26.35 -30.35 -8.90
N VAL A 39 -25.77 -29.17 -8.67
CA VAL A 39 -24.63 -28.66 -9.44
C VAL A 39 -23.66 -27.95 -8.50
N ALA A 40 -22.48 -28.55 -8.38
CA ALA A 40 -21.22 -28.01 -7.86
C ALA A 40 -21.26 -27.29 -6.50
N ALA A 41 -20.51 -27.86 -5.53
CA ALA A 41 -20.01 -27.13 -4.37
C ALA A 41 -19.49 -25.73 -4.78
N PRO A 42 -19.69 -24.68 -3.95
CA PRO A 42 -19.21 -23.35 -4.30
C PRO A 42 -17.71 -23.45 -4.53
N ALA A 43 -17.26 -23.12 -5.75
CA ALA A 43 -15.86 -23.10 -6.10
C ALA A 43 -15.13 -22.31 -5.00
N ALA A 44 -14.25 -22.99 -4.27
CA ALA A 44 -13.52 -22.39 -3.17
C ALA A 44 -12.92 -21.07 -3.67
N ASP A 45 -13.08 -19.98 -2.92
CA ASP A 45 -12.56 -18.68 -3.33
C ASP A 45 -11.03 -18.78 -3.40
N HIS A 46 -10.49 -19.07 -4.58
CA HIS A 46 -9.05 -19.22 -4.85
C HIS A 46 -8.33 -17.87 -4.83
N ARG A 47 -8.93 -16.82 -4.27
CA ARG A 47 -8.26 -15.55 -4.07
C ARG A 47 -7.14 -15.73 -3.05
N PRO A 48 -5.90 -15.31 -3.40
CA PRO A 48 -4.81 -15.31 -2.44
C PRO A 48 -5.20 -14.45 -1.22
N LYS A 49 -5.17 -15.05 -0.04
CA LYS A 49 -5.44 -14.35 1.22
C LYS A 49 -4.29 -13.37 1.49
N ILE A 50 -4.64 -12.10 1.71
CA ILE A 50 -3.67 -11.06 2.04
C ILE A 50 -3.64 -10.92 3.56
N ASP A 51 -2.47 -11.11 4.16
CA ASP A 51 -2.26 -10.81 5.57
C ASP A 51 -2.26 -9.28 5.77
N LEU A 52 -3.35 -8.77 6.34
CA LEU A 52 -3.54 -7.34 6.58
C LEU A 52 -2.60 -6.77 7.63
N GLN A 53 -2.17 -7.61 8.59
CA GLN A 53 -1.25 -7.19 9.65
C GLN A 53 0.16 -7.06 9.07
N LYS A 54 0.63 -8.05 8.32
CA LYS A 54 1.91 -7.98 7.57
C LYS A 54 1.92 -6.77 6.63
N ARG A 55 0.80 -6.54 5.91
CA ARG A 55 0.64 -5.35 5.05
C ARG A 55 0.77 -4.05 5.84
N ALA A 56 0.13 -3.94 7.01
CA ALA A 56 0.20 -2.72 7.82
C ALA A 56 1.62 -2.44 8.31
N THR A 57 2.34 -3.46 8.76
CA THR A 57 3.74 -3.37 9.18
C THR A 57 4.63 -2.95 8.01
N ASN A 58 4.48 -3.61 6.85
CA ASN A 58 5.30 -3.31 5.68
C ASN A 58 5.09 -1.88 5.16
N ARG A 59 3.86 -1.34 5.26
CA ARG A 59 3.57 0.06 4.90
C ARG A 59 4.34 1.09 5.74
N GLN A 60 4.79 0.72 6.93
CA GLN A 60 5.56 1.59 7.82
C GLN A 60 7.07 1.54 7.57
N LEU A 61 7.55 0.60 6.74
CA LEU A 61 8.97 0.46 6.43
C LEU A 61 9.52 1.72 5.74
N SER A 62 10.75 2.08 6.07
CA SER A 62 11.48 3.11 5.33
C SER A 62 11.84 2.65 3.92
N THR A 63 12.20 3.56 3.03
CA THR A 63 12.63 3.23 1.66
C THR A 63 13.76 2.21 1.65
N SER A 64 14.81 2.41 2.47
CA SER A 64 15.95 1.47 2.51
C SER A 64 15.56 0.08 3.00
N GLN A 65 14.70 -0.01 4.03
CA GLN A 65 14.21 -1.29 4.55
C GLN A 65 13.34 -2.02 3.53
N LEU A 66 12.44 -1.30 2.85
CA LEU A 66 11.61 -1.86 1.79
C LEU A 66 12.45 -2.40 0.64
N LEU A 67 13.47 -1.65 0.19
CA LEU A 67 14.36 -2.07 -0.89
C LEU A 67 15.17 -3.32 -0.53
N ALA A 68 15.67 -3.39 0.72
CA ALA A 68 16.36 -4.58 1.22
C ALA A 68 15.42 -5.80 1.24
N LEU A 69 14.18 -5.60 1.69
CA LEU A 69 13.15 -6.64 1.72
C LEU A 69 12.79 -7.11 0.31
N LEU A 70 12.59 -6.18 -0.64
CA LEU A 70 12.29 -6.51 -2.04
C LEU A 70 13.46 -7.26 -2.69
N ARG A 71 14.71 -6.86 -2.46
CA ARG A 71 15.88 -7.57 -2.97
C ARG A 71 15.99 -9.00 -2.43
N ALA A 72 15.53 -9.25 -1.20
CA ALA A 72 15.56 -10.59 -0.58
C ALA A 72 14.38 -11.48 -1.00
N GLU A 73 13.14 -10.97 -0.94
CA GLU A 73 11.93 -11.78 -1.16
C GLU A 73 11.44 -11.75 -2.61
N ALA A 74 11.65 -10.65 -3.34
CA ALA A 74 11.11 -10.48 -4.69
C ALA A 74 12.01 -9.62 -5.60
N PRO A 75 13.18 -10.16 -6.03
CA PRO A 75 14.13 -9.42 -6.86
C PRO A 75 13.51 -8.85 -8.14
N ARG A 76 12.58 -9.59 -8.75
CA ARG A 76 11.86 -9.15 -9.97
C ARG A 76 11.12 -7.84 -9.79
N PHE A 77 10.59 -7.55 -8.60
CA PHE A 77 9.92 -6.28 -8.31
C PHE A 77 10.94 -5.18 -8.01
N PHE A 78 12.08 -5.52 -7.43
CA PHE A 78 13.16 -4.58 -7.17
C PHE A 78 13.73 -4.00 -8.48
N ASP A 79 13.88 -4.83 -9.51
CA ASP A 79 14.44 -4.41 -10.80
C ASP A 79 13.62 -3.32 -11.50
N ILE A 80 12.29 -3.36 -11.34
CA ILE A 80 11.35 -2.41 -11.94
C ILE A 80 10.84 -1.35 -10.94
N ALA A 81 11.36 -1.35 -9.71
CA ALA A 81 10.95 -0.39 -8.70
C ALA A 81 11.59 0.97 -8.98
N GLU A 82 10.77 2.01 -9.01
CA GLU A 82 11.18 3.40 -9.19
C GLU A 82 10.99 4.17 -7.88
N ILE A 83 12.03 4.85 -7.43
CA ILE A 83 11.98 5.74 -6.28
C ILE A 83 11.64 7.13 -6.81
N VAL A 84 10.46 7.63 -6.45
CA VAL A 84 9.97 8.94 -6.83
C VAL A 84 9.94 9.81 -5.57
N GLY A 85 11.01 10.57 -5.36
CA GLY A 85 11.18 11.40 -4.16
C GLY A 85 11.17 10.56 -2.86
N LYS A 86 10.03 10.54 -2.17
CA LYS A 86 9.84 9.81 -0.90
C LYS A 86 9.04 8.50 -1.03
N TRP A 87 8.60 8.16 -2.24
CA TRP A 87 7.75 7.00 -2.51
C TRP A 87 8.47 5.99 -3.40
N VAL A 88 8.07 4.72 -3.30
CA VAL A 88 8.53 3.66 -4.20
C VAL A 88 7.35 3.20 -5.05
N TRP A 89 7.51 3.23 -6.35
CA TRP A 89 6.49 2.93 -7.34
C TRP A 89 6.92 1.74 -8.18
N ILE A 90 5.94 0.93 -8.60
CA ILE A 90 6.14 -0.15 -9.55
C ILE A 90 5.07 0.00 -10.63
N GLN A 91 5.53 0.07 -11.88
CA GLN A 91 4.66 0.13 -13.04
C GLN A 91 4.77 -1.16 -13.82
N PHE A 92 3.64 -1.57 -14.38
CA PHE A 92 3.59 -2.70 -15.28
C PHE A 92 2.97 -2.26 -16.60
N GLN A 93 3.43 -2.84 -17.71
CA GLN A 93 2.85 -2.60 -19.03
C GLN A 93 1.47 -3.24 -19.16
N ASP A 94 1.33 -4.45 -18.63
CA ASP A 94 0.11 -5.24 -18.72
C ASP A 94 -0.63 -5.39 -17.39
N LYS A 95 -1.89 -5.84 -17.49
CA LYS A 95 -2.70 -6.17 -16.32
C LYS A 95 -2.09 -7.32 -15.53
N GLN A 96 -1.78 -7.04 -14.28
CA GLN A 96 -1.11 -8.02 -13.42
C GLN A 96 -2.05 -9.16 -12.99
N PRO A 97 -1.54 -10.40 -12.92
CA PRO A 97 -2.28 -11.51 -12.35
C PRO A 97 -2.54 -11.29 -10.86
N ARG A 98 -3.62 -11.89 -10.35
CA ARG A 98 -4.09 -11.63 -8.97
C ARG A 98 -3.04 -11.97 -7.91
N GLU A 99 -2.25 -13.00 -8.14
CA GLU A 99 -1.15 -13.41 -7.24
C GLU A 99 -0.11 -12.30 -7.06
N ILE A 100 0.31 -11.67 -8.15
CA ILE A 100 1.27 -10.55 -8.12
C ILE A 100 0.67 -9.36 -7.39
N THR A 101 -0.61 -9.04 -7.66
CA THR A 101 -1.28 -7.94 -6.94
C THR A 101 -1.41 -8.20 -5.45
N ALA A 102 -1.62 -9.47 -5.05
CA ALA A 102 -1.69 -9.87 -3.65
C ALA A 102 -0.32 -9.81 -2.98
N GLN A 103 0.74 -10.26 -3.64
CA GLN A 103 2.12 -10.12 -3.15
C GLN A 103 2.49 -8.65 -2.95
N LEU A 104 2.23 -7.79 -3.94
CA LEU A 104 2.44 -6.34 -3.82
C LEU A 104 1.66 -5.74 -2.64
N ALA A 105 0.39 -6.14 -2.49
CA ALA A 105 -0.42 -5.70 -1.37
C ALA A 105 0.16 -6.16 -0.01
N GLN A 106 0.70 -7.38 0.09
CA GLN A 106 1.38 -7.87 1.28
C GLN A 106 2.66 -7.10 1.58
N PHE A 107 3.42 -6.70 0.56
CA PHE A 107 4.58 -5.80 0.69
C PHE A 107 4.19 -4.35 1.05
N GLY A 108 2.89 -4.05 1.18
CA GLY A 108 2.42 -2.73 1.58
C GLY A 108 2.10 -1.79 0.42
N PHE A 109 2.32 -2.21 -0.83
CA PHE A 109 1.93 -1.41 -1.98
C PHE A 109 0.42 -1.28 -2.07
N HIS A 110 -0.03 -0.20 -2.69
CA HIS A 110 -1.41 -0.05 -3.07
C HIS A 110 -1.52 0.52 -4.47
N TRP A 111 -2.57 0.11 -5.15
CA TRP A 111 -2.86 0.59 -6.49
C TRP A 111 -3.30 2.05 -6.47
N ASN A 112 -2.77 2.84 -7.40
CA ASN A 112 -3.23 4.19 -7.68
C ASN A 112 -3.86 4.23 -9.07
N ASN A 113 -5.18 4.33 -9.12
CA ASN A 113 -5.95 4.40 -10.38
C ASN A 113 -5.59 5.60 -11.25
N LYS A 114 -5.26 6.75 -10.67
CA LYS A 114 -4.94 7.96 -11.45
C LYS A 114 -3.61 7.83 -12.19
N ARG A 115 -2.66 7.12 -11.60
CA ARG A 115 -1.28 6.98 -12.11
C ARG A 115 -1.01 5.64 -12.77
N GLN A 116 -1.97 4.72 -12.70
CA GLN A 116 -1.84 3.34 -13.16
C GLN A 116 -0.56 2.66 -12.62
N ALA A 117 -0.25 2.94 -11.36
CA ALA A 117 0.97 2.47 -10.72
C ALA A 117 0.70 1.92 -9.31
N TRP A 118 1.48 0.93 -8.91
CA TRP A 118 1.54 0.46 -7.53
C TRP A 118 2.47 1.38 -6.76
N GLN A 119 2.00 1.99 -5.68
CA GLN A 119 2.80 2.90 -4.88
C GLN A 119 2.92 2.43 -3.43
N HIS A 120 4.08 2.69 -2.83
CA HIS A 120 4.37 2.42 -1.43
C HIS A 120 4.62 3.75 -0.68
N PRO A 121 3.93 3.98 0.45
CA PRO A 121 4.06 5.22 1.23
C PRO A 121 5.39 5.34 1.99
N CYS A 122 6.13 4.24 2.19
CA CYS A 122 7.42 4.20 2.92
C CYS A 122 7.35 4.87 4.30
N GLY A 123 6.26 4.63 5.04
CA GLY A 123 5.97 5.29 6.33
C GLY A 123 5.58 6.78 6.23
N GLN A 124 5.60 7.38 5.05
CA GLN A 124 5.24 8.78 4.82
C GLN A 124 3.77 8.89 4.39
N PHE A 125 2.89 9.00 5.37
CA PHE A 125 1.48 9.32 5.16
C PHE A 125 1.31 10.85 5.10
N CYS A 126 1.49 11.45 3.92
CA CYS A 126 1.22 12.88 3.76
C CYS A 126 -0.29 13.14 3.75
N GLN A 127 -0.75 13.98 4.69
CA GLN A 127 -2.14 14.45 4.78
C GLN A 127 -2.53 15.38 3.62
N HIS A 128 -1.53 15.99 2.95
CA HIS A 128 -1.72 16.84 1.79
C HIS A 128 -1.02 16.23 0.58
N PRO A 129 -1.69 15.34 -0.16
CA PRO A 129 -1.15 14.80 -1.39
C PRO A 129 -0.96 15.94 -2.40
N PHE A 130 0.23 16.00 -3.00
CA PHE A 130 0.47 16.92 -4.10
C PHE A 130 -0.48 16.60 -5.26
N SER A 131 -1.10 17.64 -5.82
CA SER A 131 -2.14 17.50 -6.87
C SER A 131 -1.55 17.06 -8.22
N GLY A 132 -0.31 17.44 -8.52
CA GLY A 132 0.40 17.05 -9.76
C GLY A 132 1.13 15.71 -9.64
N ASP A 133 1.91 15.32 -10.65
CA ASP A 133 2.73 14.11 -10.56
C ASP A 133 4.01 14.38 -9.74
N PRO A 134 4.26 13.63 -8.64
CA PRO A 134 5.54 13.66 -7.96
C PRO A 134 6.73 13.49 -8.90
N ARG A 135 6.60 12.74 -10.01
CA ARG A 135 7.66 12.60 -11.03
C ARG A 135 8.00 13.88 -11.78
N GLU A 136 7.05 14.81 -11.89
CA GLU A 136 7.30 16.12 -12.52
C GLU A 136 8.10 17.04 -11.61
N ARG A 137 8.00 16.84 -10.29
CA ARG A 137 8.66 17.67 -9.28
C ARG A 137 9.93 17.04 -8.72
N TYR A 138 9.95 15.72 -8.60
CA TYR A 138 11.04 14.94 -8.04
C TYR A 138 11.57 14.02 -9.12
N ALA A 139 12.90 13.90 -9.21
CA ALA A 139 13.51 12.92 -10.08
C ALA A 139 13.05 11.50 -9.69
N ALA A 140 12.77 10.68 -10.70
CA ALA A 140 12.51 9.26 -10.54
C ALA A 140 13.82 8.50 -10.84
N HIS A 141 14.24 7.63 -9.92
CA HIS A 141 15.43 6.80 -10.08
C HIS A 141 15.05 5.34 -9.89
N TYR A 142 15.59 4.44 -10.71
CA TYR A 142 15.39 3.01 -10.48
C TYR A 142 16.11 2.58 -9.21
N ALA A 143 15.46 1.72 -8.43
CA ALA A 143 16.06 1.12 -7.24
C ALA A 143 17.30 0.29 -7.60
N ALA A 144 17.31 -0.34 -8.78
CA ALA A 144 18.45 -1.10 -9.30
C ALA A 144 19.69 -0.23 -9.55
N ASP A 145 19.51 1.04 -9.93
CA ASP A 145 20.61 1.96 -10.22
C ASP A 145 21.27 2.52 -8.95
N LEU A 146 20.60 2.40 -7.80
CA LEU A 146 21.21 2.72 -6.51
C LEU A 146 22.19 1.62 -6.13
N GLN A 147 23.47 1.84 -6.47
CA GLN A 147 24.54 1.00 -5.94
C GLN A 147 24.50 1.04 -4.41
N PRO A 148 24.60 -0.12 -3.73
CA PRO A 148 24.84 -0.11 -2.29
C PRO A 148 26.20 0.57 -2.03
N ALA A 149 26.18 1.60 -1.18
CA ALA A 149 27.39 2.25 -0.69
C ALA A 149 28.23 1.30 0.16
#